data_AF-A0A1J7C8T2-F1
#
_entry.id   AF-A0A1J7C8T2-F1
#
_cell.length_a   1.000
_cell.length_b   1.000
_cell.length_c   1.000
_cell.angle_alpha   90.00
_cell.angle_beta   90.00
_cell.angle_gamma   90.00
#
_symmetry.space_group_name_H-M   'P 1'
#
loop_
_entity.id
_entity.type
_entity.pdbx_description
1 polymer ?
#
loop_
_entity_poly.entity_id
_entity_poly.type
_entity_poly.pdbx_seq_one_letter_code
_entity_poly.pdbx_strand_id
1 'polypeptide(L)'
;MKIFIINLARSVERRESIEKQLNKLHLPYEFIEAIDGHALTLEEIRQHTRPLNYAFKLGEIGCSLSHLKVYREICERGIPKALILEDDAQLTDDLPLVLNELSNIIKQIPINYIAYLCSTIRSQGKT
;
A
#
# COMPACT_ATOMS: atom_id res chain seq x y z
N MET A 1 -13.97 0.68 -5.13
CA MET A 1 -12.57 0.18 -5.20
C MET A 1 -12.19 -0.31 -3.81
N LYS A 2 -11.43 -1.39 -3.68
CA LYS A 2 -10.95 -1.85 -2.35
C LYS A 2 -9.75 -0.99 -1.91
N ILE A 3 -9.59 -0.73 -0.62
CA ILE A 3 -8.43 0.00 -0.08
C ILE A 3 -7.73 -0.93 0.90
N PHE A 4 -6.43 -1.15 0.67
CA PHE A 4 -5.55 -1.91 1.55
C PHE A 4 -4.53 -0.99 2.20
N ILE A 5 -4.30 -1.19 3.48
CA ILE A 5 -3.26 -0.47 4.23
C ILE A 5 -2.19 -1.47 4.66
N ILE A 6 -0.95 -1.21 4.24
CA ILE A 6 0.22 -1.95 4.69
C ILE A 6 0.72 -1.28 5.97
N ASN A 7 0.81 -2.05 7.05
CA ASN A 7 1.25 -1.58 8.36
C ASN A 7 2.02 -2.69 9.08
N LEU A 8 3.16 -2.34 9.66
CA LEU A 8 3.87 -3.24 10.57
C LEU A 8 3.07 -3.39 11.86
N ALA A 9 2.91 -4.61 12.38
CA ALA A 9 2.13 -4.85 13.60
C ALA A 9 2.61 -4.03 14.82
N ARG A 10 3.90 -3.72 14.88
CA ARG A 10 4.51 -2.88 15.95
C ARG A 10 4.27 -1.37 15.77
N SER A 11 3.86 -0.91 14.60
CA SER A 11 3.76 0.51 14.24
C SER A 11 2.37 1.05 14.58
N VAL A 12 2.02 1.04 15.87
CA VAL A 12 0.68 1.40 16.38
C VAL A 12 0.35 2.87 16.11
N GLU A 13 1.26 3.81 16.38
CA GLU A 13 1.00 5.25 16.17
C GLU A 13 0.74 5.59 14.69
N ARG A 14 1.49 4.98 13.77
CA ARG A 14 1.28 5.15 12.32
C ARG A 14 -0.08 4.58 11.90
N ARG A 15 -0.45 3.42 12.43
CA ARG A 15 -1.76 2.80 12.23
C ARG A 15 -2.89 3.73 12.66
N GLU A 16 -2.83 4.27 13.88
CA GLU A 16 -3.85 5.19 14.39
C GLU A 16 -3.96 6.47 13.54
N SER A 17 -2.82 6.99 13.08
CA SER A 17 -2.76 8.17 12.20
C SER A 17 -3.50 7.93 10.87
N ILE A 18 -3.21 6.83 10.18
CA ILE A 18 -3.85 6.54 8.89
C ILE A 18 -5.33 6.15 9.06
N GLU A 19 -5.69 5.44 10.13
CA GLU A 19 -7.09 5.14 10.48
C GLU A 19 -7.89 6.42 10.68
N LYS A 20 -7.34 7.40 11.42
CA LYS A 20 -8.00 8.71 11.63
C LYS A 20 -8.24 9.44 10.32
N GLN A 21 -7.27 9.46 9.42
CA GLN A 21 -7.40 10.10 8.10
C GLN A 21 -8.47 9.41 7.24
N LEU A 22 -8.45 8.07 7.15
CA LEU A 22 -9.43 7.31 6.36
C LEU A 22 -10.85 7.42 6.92
N ASN A 23 -10.99 7.41 8.25
CA ASN A 23 -12.27 7.59 8.93
C ASN A 23 -12.84 8.99 8.68
N LYS A 24 -12.01 10.04 8.71
CA LYS A 24 -12.42 11.42 8.34
C LYS A 24 -13.00 11.47 6.92
N LEU A 25 -12.40 10.72 6.01
CA LEU A 25 -12.81 10.65 4.60
C LEU A 25 -13.94 9.65 4.33
N HIS A 26 -14.42 8.93 5.34
CA HIS A 26 -15.43 7.87 5.23
C HIS A 26 -15.05 6.78 4.21
N LEU A 27 -13.76 6.48 4.10
CA LEU A 27 -13.23 5.49 3.17
C LEU A 27 -13.11 4.13 3.88
N PRO A 28 -13.78 3.06 3.43
CA PRO A 28 -13.61 1.74 4.01
C PRO A 28 -12.27 1.13 3.57
N TYR A 29 -11.56 0.53 4.52
CA TYR A 29 -10.22 -0.04 4.32
C TYR A 29 -10.07 -1.41 4.97
N GLU A 30 -9.01 -2.12 4.60
CA GLU A 30 -8.59 -3.38 5.20
C GLU A 30 -7.08 -3.33 5.46
N PHE A 31 -6.65 -3.76 6.65
CA PHE A 31 -5.23 -3.83 6.98
C PHE A 31 -4.62 -5.15 6.50
N ILE A 32 -3.43 -5.04 5.92
CA ILE A 32 -2.55 -6.16 5.65
C ILE A 32 -1.30 -5.96 6.49
N GLU A 33 -1.01 -6.95 7.34
CA GLU A 33 0.20 -6.94 8.15
C GLU A 33 1.44 -6.99 7.25
N ALA A 34 2.28 -5.96 7.38
CA ALA A 34 3.51 -5.79 6.65
C ALA A 34 4.59 -6.77 7.13
N ILE A 35 5.48 -7.13 6.21
CA ILE A 35 6.65 -7.94 6.47
C ILE A 35 7.78 -7.03 6.93
N ASP A 36 8.27 -7.27 8.14
CA ASP A 36 9.44 -6.58 8.65
C ASP A 36 10.72 -7.15 8.04
N GLY A 37 11.33 -6.41 7.13
CA GLY A 37 12.58 -6.81 6.52
C GLY A 37 13.74 -7.00 7.49
N HIS A 38 13.70 -6.35 8.67
CA HIS A 38 14.71 -6.54 9.72
C HIS A 38 14.52 -7.83 10.52
N ALA A 39 13.34 -8.44 10.48
CA ALA A 39 13.05 -9.72 11.12
C ALA A 39 13.32 -10.92 10.20
N LEU A 40 13.59 -10.69 8.91
CA LEU A 40 13.88 -11.75 7.95
C LEU A 40 15.28 -12.34 8.19
N THR A 41 15.35 -13.67 8.12
CA THR A 41 16.61 -14.40 8.08
C THR A 41 17.31 -14.24 6.73
N LEU A 42 18.63 -14.48 6.71
CA LEU A 42 19.39 -14.47 5.46
C LEU A 42 18.89 -15.49 4.43
N GLU A 43 18.32 -16.60 4.89
CA GLU A 43 17.76 -17.63 4.01
C GLU A 43 16.49 -17.12 3.33
N GLU A 44 15.54 -16.56 4.09
CA GLU A 44 14.31 -15.96 3.56
C GLU A 44 14.62 -14.82 2.57
N ILE A 45 15.61 -13.99 2.88
CA ILE A 45 16.02 -12.92 1.96
C ILE A 45 16.54 -13.52 0.65
N ARG A 46 17.39 -14.54 0.71
CA ARG A 46 17.94 -15.22 -0.48
C ARG A 46 16.88 -15.92 -1.34
N GLN A 47 15.76 -16.32 -0.76
CA GLN A 47 14.64 -16.91 -1.52
C GLN A 47 13.92 -15.87 -2.38
N HIS A 48 13.97 -14.60 -1.98
CA HIS A 48 13.21 -13.53 -2.63
C HIS A 48 14.07 -12.51 -3.36
N THR A 49 15.37 -12.48 -3.11
CA THR A 49 16.29 -11.54 -3.75
C THR A 49 17.41 -12.26 -4.48
N ARG A 50 17.96 -11.60 -5.51
CA ARG A 50 19.32 -11.91 -5.98
C ARG A 50 20.33 -11.67 -4.85
N PRO A 51 21.59 -12.15 -4.97
CA PRO A 51 22.61 -11.89 -3.95
C PRO A 51 22.60 -10.41 -3.56
N LEU A 52 22.40 -10.16 -2.26
CA LEU A 52 22.35 -8.81 -1.72
C LEU A 52 23.63 -8.08 -2.12
N ASN A 53 23.47 -6.97 -2.80
CA ASN A 53 24.52 -5.97 -2.94
C ASN A 53 24.18 -4.79 -2.01
N TYR A 54 25.12 -3.86 -1.88
CA TYR A 54 24.97 -2.67 -1.04
C TYR A 54 23.76 -1.79 -1.42
N ALA A 55 23.08 -2.05 -2.55
CA ALA A 55 21.96 -1.27 -3.02
C ALA A 55 20.60 -1.70 -2.45
N PHE A 56 20.52 -2.78 -1.66
CA PHE A 56 19.26 -3.23 -1.04
C PHE A 56 19.30 -3.10 0.48
N LYS A 57 18.44 -2.23 1.03
CA LYS A 57 18.22 -2.15 2.48
C LYS A 57 17.17 -3.17 2.88
N LEU A 58 17.32 -3.75 4.09
CA LEU A 58 16.37 -4.70 4.64
C LEU A 58 14.93 -4.14 4.65
N GLY A 59 14.75 -2.87 5.02
CA GLY A 59 13.45 -2.21 4.97
C GLY A 59 12.82 -2.17 3.57
N GLU A 60 13.61 -2.03 2.50
CA GLU A 60 13.12 -2.01 1.11
C GLU A 60 12.66 -3.41 0.67
N ILE A 61 13.34 -4.45 1.15
CA ILE A 61 12.93 -5.84 0.93
C ILE A 61 11.61 -6.12 1.64
N GLY A 62 11.49 -5.73 2.91
CA GLY A 62 10.25 -5.86 3.69
C GLY A 62 9.07 -5.13 3.02
N CYS A 63 9.28 -3.89 2.57
CA CYS A 63 8.28 -3.13 1.81
C CYS A 63 7.86 -3.89 0.53
N SER A 64 8.82 -4.30 -0.30
CA SER A 64 8.54 -5.02 -1.54
C SER A 64 7.76 -6.33 -1.32
N LEU A 65 8.14 -7.11 -0.30
CA LEU A 65 7.45 -8.34 0.05
C LEU A 65 6.04 -8.09 0.60
N SER A 66 5.85 -7.00 1.34
CA SER A 66 4.53 -6.57 1.81
C SER A 66 3.59 -6.24 0.65
N HIS A 67 4.07 -5.50 -0.35
CA HIS A 67 3.29 -5.24 -1.58
C HIS A 67 2.99 -6.52 -2.35
N LEU A 68 3.96 -7.43 -2.46
CA LEU A 68 3.75 -8.72 -3.11
C LEU A 68 2.65 -9.55 -2.40
N LYS A 69 2.60 -9.50 -1.06
CA LYS A 69 1.52 -10.11 -0.27
C LYS A 69 0.16 -9.51 -0.63
N VAL A 70 0.05 -8.19 -0.74
CA VAL A 70 -1.21 -7.53 -1.16
C VAL A 70 -1.59 -7.90 -2.60
N TYR A 71 -0.63 -8.01 -3.52
CA TYR A 71 -0.92 -8.44 -4.89
C TYR A 71 -1.48 -9.86 -4.96
N ARG A 72 -0.93 -10.78 -4.15
CA ARG A 72 -1.45 -12.15 -4.04
C ARG A 72 -2.89 -12.15 -3.55
N GLU A 73 -3.19 -11.40 -2.48
CA GLU A 73 -4.54 -11.23 -1.94
C GLU A 73 -5.53 -10.70 -3.00
N ILE A 74 -5.11 -9.69 -3.77
CA ILE A 74 -5.90 -9.11 -4.86
C ILE A 74 -6.24 -10.18 -5.92
N CYS A 75 -5.24 -10.96 -6.34
CA CYS A 75 -5.41 -12.01 -7.33
C CYS A 75 -6.30 -13.15 -6.82
N GLU A 76 -6.00 -13.67 -5.62
CA GLU A 76 -6.70 -14.82 -5.01
C GLU A 76 -8.17 -14.51 -4.73
N ARG A 77 -8.48 -13.27 -4.32
CA ARG A 77 -9.85 -12.82 -4.04
C ARG A 77 -10.57 -12.27 -5.28
N GLY A 78 -9.92 -12.25 -6.44
CA GLY A 78 -10.49 -11.70 -7.67
C GLY A 78 -10.89 -10.23 -7.55
N ILE A 79 -10.11 -9.42 -6.81
CA ILE A 79 -10.42 -8.01 -6.57
C ILE A 79 -10.01 -7.20 -7.81
N PRO A 80 -10.95 -6.65 -8.59
CA PRO A 80 -10.61 -6.07 -9.89
C PRO A 80 -9.83 -4.75 -9.76
N LYS A 81 -10.00 -4.02 -8.65
CA LYS A 81 -9.41 -2.69 -8.44
C LYS A 81 -9.11 -2.46 -6.97
N ALA A 82 -7.88 -2.08 -6.67
CA ALA A 82 -7.45 -1.76 -5.32
C ALA A 82 -6.51 -0.54 -5.26
N LEU A 83 -6.67 0.25 -4.20
CA LEU A 83 -5.70 1.24 -3.76
C LEU A 83 -4.88 0.61 -2.63
N ILE A 84 -3.56 0.72 -2.70
CA ILE A 84 -2.64 0.21 -1.68
C ILE A 84 -1.91 1.41 -1.07
N LEU A 85 -2.11 1.62 0.22
CA LEU A 85 -1.49 2.70 0.98
C LEU A 85 -0.53 2.12 2.01
N GLU A 86 0.58 2.80 2.23
CA GLU A 86 1.41 2.61 3.43
C GLU A 86 0.78 3.38 4.60
N ASP A 87 1.10 2.98 5.83
CA ASP A 87 0.63 3.61 7.07
C ASP A 87 1.24 5.00 7.36
N ASP A 88 2.25 5.46 6.61
CA ASP A 88 2.72 6.86 6.63
C ASP A 88 2.11 7.74 5.55
N ALA A 89 1.19 7.20 4.72
CA ALA A 89 0.52 7.98 3.70
C ALA A 89 -0.19 9.19 4.30
N GLN A 90 -0.06 10.33 3.61
CA GLN A 90 -0.79 11.56 3.91
C GLN A 90 -1.93 11.69 2.90
N LEU A 91 -3.16 11.71 3.41
CA LEU A 91 -4.38 11.77 2.61
C LEU A 91 -4.94 13.18 2.59
N THR A 92 -5.40 13.60 1.42
CA THR A 92 -6.02 14.90 1.19
C THR A 92 -7.55 14.77 1.14
N ASP A 93 -8.24 15.87 1.43
CA ASP A 93 -9.71 15.89 1.51
C ASP A 93 -10.41 15.63 0.17
N ASP A 94 -9.71 15.81 -0.95
CA ASP A 94 -10.15 15.52 -2.31
C ASP A 94 -9.97 14.05 -2.73
N LEU A 95 -9.29 13.23 -1.94
CA LEU A 95 -9.04 11.82 -2.27
C LEU A 95 -10.32 11.06 -2.67
N PRO A 96 -11.46 11.15 -1.95
CA PRO A 96 -12.69 10.47 -2.35
C PRO A 96 -13.17 10.85 -3.76
N LEU A 97 -13.02 12.13 -4.15
CA LEU A 97 -13.38 12.61 -5.48
C LEU A 97 -12.45 12.01 -6.54
N VAL A 98 -11.14 12.05 -6.31
CA VAL A 98 -10.13 11.43 -7.19
C VAL A 98 -10.38 9.94 -7.36
N LEU A 99 -10.68 9.21 -6.27
CA LEU A 99 -10.95 7.76 -6.34
C LEU A 99 -12.22 7.47 -7.16
N ASN A 100 -13.22 8.34 -7.10
CA ASN A 100 -14.46 8.18 -7.86
C ASN A 100 -14.24 8.44 -9.36
N GLU A 101 -13.49 9.48 -9.70
CA GLU A 101 -13.09 9.79 -11.08
C GLU A 101 -12.23 8.67 -11.68
N LEU A 102 -11.20 8.23 -10.95
CA LEU A 102 -10.36 7.09 -11.35
C LEU A 102 -11.20 5.83 -11.55
N SER A 103 -12.14 5.55 -10.63
CA SER A 103 -13.03 4.40 -10.78
C SER A 103 -13.84 4.44 -12.08
N ASN A 104 -14.26 5.63 -12.53
CA ASN A 104 -15.00 5.82 -13.78
C ASN A 104 -14.12 5.71 -15.02
N ILE A 105 -12.89 6.24 -14.99
CA ILE A 105 -11.91 6.10 -16.08
C ILE A 105 -11.53 4.63 -16.26
N ILE A 106 -11.16 3.96 -15.17
CA ILE A 106 -10.67 2.58 -15.21
C ILE A 106 -11.77 1.60 -15.65
N LYS A 107 -13.07 1.90 -15.45
CA LYS A 107 -14.17 1.04 -15.96
C LYS A 107 -14.11 0.87 -17.48
N GLN A 108 -13.52 1.82 -18.19
CA GLN A 108 -13.44 1.82 -19.65
C GLN A 108 -12.21 1.06 -20.17
N ILE A 109 -11.31 0.65 -19.27
CA ILE A 109 -10.07 -0.03 -19.63
C ILE A 109 -10.24 -1.54 -19.40
N PRO A 110 -10.02 -2.39 -20.41
CA PRO A 110 -10.11 -3.86 -20.27
C PRO A 110 -8.84 -4.40 -19.60
N ILE A 111 -8.59 -4.00 -18.35
CA ILE A 111 -7.48 -4.48 -17.51
C ILE A 111 -8.06 -5.21 -16.30
N ASN A 112 -7.44 -6.35 -15.95
CA ASN A 112 -7.91 -7.22 -14.86
C ASN A 112 -7.57 -6.67 -13.46
N TYR A 113 -6.45 -5.94 -13.31
CA TYR A 113 -5.98 -5.43 -12.03
C TYR A 113 -5.23 -4.11 -12.19
N ILE A 114 -5.56 -3.13 -11.36
CA ILE A 114 -4.77 -1.89 -11.20
C ILE A 114 -4.47 -1.70 -9.72
N ALA A 115 -3.18 -1.54 -9.40
CA ALA A 115 -2.69 -1.20 -8.08
C ALA A 115 -2.03 0.18 -8.12
N TYR A 116 -2.51 1.10 -7.29
CA TYR A 116 -1.87 2.39 -7.07
C TYR A 116 -1.01 2.29 -5.81
N LEU A 117 0.30 2.50 -5.94
CA LEU A 117 1.22 2.63 -4.82
C LEU A 117 1.38 4.11 -4.51
N CYS A 118 1.02 4.52 -3.29
CA CYS A 118 1.19 5.89 -2.86
C CYS A 118 1.92 5.95 -1.52
N SER A 119 3.14 6.45 -1.54
CA SER A 119 3.93 6.74 -0.33
C SER A 119 3.65 8.13 0.23
N THR A 120 3.16 9.09 -0.58
CA THR A 120 2.68 10.41 -0.12
C THR A 120 1.90 11.15 -1.21
N ILE A 121 0.67 11.64 -0.94
CA ILE A 121 0.02 12.68 -1.78
C ILE A 121 0.24 14.02 -1.08
N ARG A 122 1.25 14.79 -1.50
CA ARG A 122 1.38 16.19 -1.08
C ARG A 122 0.65 17.04 -2.10
N SER A 123 -0.40 17.76 -1.70
CA SER A 123 -0.79 18.92 -2.49
C SER A 123 0.39 19.88 -2.44
N GLN A 124 0.86 20.34 -3.60
CA GLN A 124 1.79 21.46 -3.60
C GLN A 124 1.02 22.68 -3.10
N GLY A 125 1.06 22.90 -1.79
CA GLY A 125 0.81 24.21 -1.22
C GLY A 125 1.81 25.16 -1.85
N LYS A 126 1.32 26.05 -2.71
CA LYS A 126 2.09 27.22 -3.17
C LYS A 126 2.57 27.95 -1.92
N THR A 127 3.89 28.05 -1.77
CA THR A 127 4.54 29.11 -0.98
C THR A 127 4.11 30.47 -1.46
#